data_AF-A0A2D5Z2X3-F1
#
_entry.id   AF-A0A2D5Z2X3-F1
#
_cell.length_a   1.000
_cell.length_b   1.000
_cell.length_c   1.000
_cell.angle_alpha   90.00
_cell.angle_beta   90.00
_cell.angle_gamma   90.00
#
_symmetry.space_group_name_H-M   'P 1'
#
loop_
_entity.id
_entity.type
_entity.pdbx_description
1 polymer ?
#
loop_
_entity_poly.entity_id
_entity_poly.type
_entity_poly.pdbx_seq_one_letter_code
_entity_poly.pdbx_strand_id
1 'polypeptide(L)'
;MTFRHPARRAFSLVEVIVAMTIFAVGFAGVITAVSMSVRRAGDTYRSDRAVEIARRVMTVVTATPAEQRAAHGGEEDRYRWSVDLDRRPHDLVAATVTVRWAERNDMRTFRLHEIFLPRRTR
;
A
#
# COMPACT_ATOMS: atom_id res chain seq x y z
N MET A 1 -56.29 -5.43 50.26
CA MET A 1 -55.56 -4.71 49.18
C MET A 1 -54.08 -5.06 49.32
N THR A 2 -53.58 -6.02 48.56
CA THR A 2 -52.22 -6.58 48.71
C THR A 2 -51.31 -5.98 47.64
N PHE A 3 -50.39 -5.10 48.04
CA PHE A 3 -49.38 -4.54 47.15
C PHE A 3 -48.30 -5.60 46.86
N ARG A 4 -48.42 -6.31 45.74
CA ARG A 4 -47.30 -7.06 45.16
C ARG A 4 -46.26 -6.04 44.70
N HIS A 5 -45.19 -5.87 45.48
CA HIS A 5 -44.00 -5.19 44.98
C HIS A 5 -43.40 -6.03 43.85
N PRO A 6 -43.28 -5.51 42.61
CA PRO A 6 -42.52 -6.19 41.59
C PRO A 6 -41.09 -6.30 42.10
N ALA A 7 -40.62 -7.53 42.31
CA ALA A 7 -39.24 -7.78 42.68
C ALA A 7 -38.35 -7.14 41.60
N ARG A 8 -37.76 -5.98 41.92
CA ARG A 8 -36.70 -5.39 41.12
C ARG A 8 -35.58 -6.42 41.10
N ARG A 9 -35.43 -7.16 40.00
CA ARG A 9 -34.33 -8.10 39.80
C ARG A 9 -33.04 -7.29 39.85
N ALA A 10 -32.38 -7.30 41.01
CA ALA A 10 -31.00 -6.85 41.11
C ALA A 10 -30.16 -7.81 40.26
N PHE A 11 -29.33 -7.27 39.37
CA PHE A 11 -28.40 -8.06 38.57
C PHE A 11 -27.53 -8.92 39.49
N SER A 12 -27.44 -10.21 39.18
CA SER A 12 -26.58 -11.09 39.98
C SER A 12 -25.10 -10.75 39.71
N LEU A 13 -24.25 -10.93 40.71
CA LEU A 13 -22.80 -10.71 40.56
C LEU A 13 -22.21 -11.57 39.44
N VAL A 14 -22.74 -12.78 39.27
CA VAL A 14 -22.39 -13.69 38.17
C VAL A 14 -22.74 -13.07 36.81
N GLU A 15 -23.89 -12.42 36.70
CA GLU A 15 -24.35 -11.79 35.44
C GLU A 15 -23.45 -10.63 35.01
N VAL A 16 -22.99 -9.82 35.98
CA VAL A 16 -22.04 -8.74 35.70
C VAL A 16 -20.69 -9.30 35.23
N ILE A 17 -20.19 -10.35 35.89
CA ILE A 17 -18.92 -11.00 35.50
C ILE A 17 -19.04 -11.60 34.09
N VAL A 18 -20.14 -12.28 33.79
CA VAL A 18 -20.38 -12.85 32.46
C VAL A 18 -20.47 -11.75 31.41
N ALA A 19 -21.21 -10.67 31.68
CA ALA A 19 -21.32 -9.54 30.77
C ALA A 19 -19.96 -8.87 30.51
N MET A 20 -19.15 -8.66 31.55
CA MET A 20 -17.79 -8.12 31.41
C MET A 20 -16.88 -9.07 30.62
N THR A 21 -17.02 -10.37 30.80
CA THR A 21 -16.23 -11.39 30.08
C THR A 21 -16.58 -11.38 28.59
N ILE A 22 -17.87 -11.38 28.25
CA ILE A 22 -18.35 -11.29 26.86
C ILE A 22 -17.88 -9.97 26.24
N PHE A 23 -17.99 -8.86 26.98
CA PHE A 23 -17.53 -7.56 26.53
C PHE A 23 -16.02 -7.55 26.25
N ALA A 24 -15.21 -8.09 27.16
CA ALA A 24 -13.76 -8.14 26.99
C ALA A 24 -13.35 -8.95 25.74
N VAL A 25 -13.98 -10.11 25.52
CA VAL A 25 -13.74 -10.93 24.33
C VAL A 25 -14.16 -10.21 23.06
N GLY A 26 -15.36 -9.59 23.06
CA GLY A 26 -15.83 -8.80 21.92
C GLY A 26 -14.91 -7.63 21.60
N PHE A 27 -14.47 -6.90 22.63
CA PHE A 27 -13.59 -5.74 22.49
C PHE A 27 -12.21 -6.12 21.95
N ALA A 28 -11.64 -7.23 22.39
CA ALA A 28 -10.39 -7.76 21.84
C ALA A 28 -10.53 -8.10 20.33
N GLY A 29 -11.68 -8.64 19.94
CA GLY A 29 -12.01 -8.89 18.53
C GLY A 29 -12.03 -7.61 17.70
N VAL A 30 -12.69 -6.55 18.21
CA VAL A 30 -12.75 -5.23 17.55
C VAL A 30 -11.36 -4.62 17.38
N ILE A 31 -10.54 -4.60 18.43
CA ILE A 31 -9.17 -4.08 18.36
C ILE A 31 -8.36 -4.81 17.29
N THR A 32 -8.51 -6.14 17.24
CA THR A 32 -7.80 -6.98 16.26
C THR A 32 -8.22 -6.63 14.83
N ALA A 33 -9.52 -6.48 14.58
CA ALA A 33 -10.06 -6.11 13.28
C ALA A 33 -9.59 -4.71 12.84
N VAL A 34 -9.68 -3.71 13.73
CA VAL A 34 -9.19 -2.34 13.47
C VAL A 34 -7.70 -2.36 13.13
N SER A 35 -6.91 -3.10 13.91
CA SER A 35 -5.47 -3.23 13.68
C SER A 35 -5.16 -3.87 12.32
N MET A 36 -5.95 -4.86 11.89
CA MET A 36 -5.82 -5.46 10.55
C MET A 36 -6.17 -4.45 9.45
N SER A 37 -7.23 -3.67 9.61
CA SER A 37 -7.64 -2.65 8.63
C SER A 37 -6.59 -1.55 8.47
N VAL A 38 -6.04 -1.03 9.58
CA VAL A 38 -4.97 -0.03 9.55
C VAL A 38 -3.72 -0.58 8.85
N ARG A 39 -3.35 -1.84 9.12
CA ARG A 39 -2.23 -2.49 8.45
C ARG A 39 -2.45 -2.58 6.93
N ARG A 40 -3.61 -3.06 6.50
CA ARG A 40 -3.95 -3.18 5.07
C ARG A 40 -3.96 -1.82 4.37
N ALA A 41 -4.50 -0.78 5.00
CA ALA A 41 -4.49 0.57 4.45
C ALA A 41 -3.06 1.10 4.22
N GLY A 42 -2.15 0.81 5.15
CA GLY A 42 -0.74 1.16 5.01
C GLY A 42 -0.06 0.47 3.81
N ASP A 43 -0.41 -0.78 3.53
CA ASP A 43 0.17 -1.55 2.42
C ASP A 43 -0.36 -1.06 1.06
N THR A 44 -1.66 -0.70 0.98
CA THR A 44 -2.24 -0.05 -0.20
C THR A 44 -1.57 1.29 -0.48
N TYR A 45 -1.41 2.14 0.53
CA TYR A 45 -0.78 3.45 0.37
C TYR A 45 0.65 3.35 -0.19
N ARG A 46 1.43 2.37 0.28
CA ARG A 46 2.80 2.15 -0.23
C ARG A 46 2.80 1.69 -1.69
N SER A 47 1.87 0.82 -2.05
CA SER A 47 1.73 0.33 -3.42
C SER A 47 1.34 1.47 -4.37
N ASP A 48 0.39 2.32 -3.97
CA ASP A 48 -0.02 3.49 -4.75
C ASP A 48 1.15 4.47 -4.96
N ARG A 49 1.96 4.71 -3.91
CA ARG A 49 3.17 5.52 -4.02
C ARG A 49 4.21 4.92 -4.97
N ALA A 50 4.43 3.61 -4.93
CA ALA A 50 5.34 2.95 -5.88
C ALA A 50 4.85 3.10 -7.33
N VAL A 51 3.54 3.00 -7.57
CA VAL A 51 2.92 3.22 -8.89
C VAL A 51 3.10 4.67 -9.34
N GLU A 52 2.88 5.64 -8.45
CA GLU A 52 3.06 7.06 -8.74
C GLU A 52 4.51 7.36 -9.15
N ILE A 53 5.49 6.86 -8.39
CA ILE A 53 6.92 6.99 -8.71
C ILE A 53 7.21 6.38 -10.08
N ALA A 54 6.75 5.15 -10.33
CA ALA A 54 6.99 4.45 -11.59
C ALA A 54 6.44 5.24 -12.79
N ARG A 55 5.21 5.77 -12.66
CA ARG A 55 4.57 6.59 -13.70
C ARG A 55 5.33 7.89 -13.92
N ARG A 56 5.71 8.60 -12.85
CA ARG A 56 6.47 9.86 -12.95
C ARG A 56 7.80 9.64 -13.67
N VAL A 57 8.55 8.61 -13.28
CA VAL A 57 9.81 8.23 -13.91
C VAL A 57 9.59 7.85 -15.36
N MET A 58 8.56 7.05 -15.68
CA MET A 58 8.24 6.67 -17.06
C MET A 58 7.94 7.90 -17.93
N THR A 59 7.13 8.85 -17.43
CA THR A 59 6.82 10.10 -18.13
C THR A 59 8.07 10.92 -18.43
N VAL A 60 9.01 11.00 -17.48
CA VAL A 60 10.28 11.68 -17.71
C VAL A 60 11.09 10.94 -18.78
N VAL A 61 11.22 9.62 -18.67
CA VAL A 61 11.99 8.79 -19.61
C VAL A 61 11.45 8.90 -21.04
N THR A 62 10.13 8.88 -21.22
CA THR A 62 9.50 9.00 -22.55
C THR A 62 9.62 10.41 -23.11
N ALA A 63 9.61 11.44 -22.26
CA ALA A 63 9.75 12.84 -22.66
C ALA A 63 11.21 13.27 -22.97
N THR A 64 12.20 12.68 -22.28
CA THR A 64 13.62 13.03 -22.45
C THR A 64 14.18 12.46 -23.77
N PRO A 65 14.87 13.27 -24.59
CA PRO A 65 15.54 12.77 -25.79
C PRO A 65 16.56 11.66 -25.48
N ALA A 66 16.75 10.73 -26.41
CA ALA A 66 17.61 9.57 -26.19
C ALA A 66 19.06 9.93 -25.80
N GLU A 67 19.56 11.07 -26.26
CA GLU A 67 20.91 11.60 -26.01
C GLU A 67 21.11 12.09 -24.56
N GLN A 68 20.02 12.43 -23.87
CA GLN A 68 20.06 13.04 -22.52
C GLN A 68 19.65 12.07 -21.41
N ARG A 69 19.42 10.78 -21.72
CA ARG A 69 19.04 9.76 -20.72
C ARG A 69 20.27 9.24 -19.97
N ALA A 70 20.75 10.02 -19.00
CA ALA A 70 21.96 9.70 -18.23
C ALA A 70 21.73 9.05 -16.86
N ALA A 71 20.50 9.08 -16.31
CA ALA A 71 20.19 8.51 -14.99
C ALA A 71 19.28 7.27 -15.10
N HIS A 72 19.85 6.09 -14.83
CA HIS A 72 19.16 4.79 -14.84
C HIS A 72 18.58 4.39 -13.47
N GLY A 73 18.59 5.29 -12.49
CA GLY A 73 18.06 4.99 -11.17
C GLY A 73 18.12 6.16 -10.21
N GLY A 74 17.43 5.99 -9.08
CA GLY A 74 17.38 6.97 -8.00
C GLY A 74 16.73 6.39 -6.76
N GLU A 75 16.71 7.20 -5.71
CA GLU A 75 16.10 6.86 -4.43
C GLU A 75 15.22 8.02 -3.98
N GLU A 76 14.04 7.71 -3.48
CA GLU A 76 13.08 8.66 -2.94
C GLU A 76 12.47 8.05 -1.67
N ASP A 77 12.81 8.65 -0.53
CA ASP A 77 12.45 8.14 0.79
C ASP A 77 12.87 6.66 0.96
N ARG A 78 11.92 5.73 1.02
CA ARG A 78 12.17 4.29 1.15
C ARG A 78 12.11 3.52 -0.17
N TYR A 79 11.90 4.21 -1.28
CA TYR A 79 11.73 3.62 -2.61
C TYR A 79 13.00 3.80 -3.41
N ARG A 80 13.56 2.70 -3.90
CA ARG A 80 14.64 2.73 -4.88
C ARG A 80 14.10 2.35 -6.23
N TRP A 81 14.37 3.16 -7.25
CA TRP A 81 13.91 2.90 -8.59
C TRP A 81 15.07 2.78 -9.58
N SER A 82 14.84 2.03 -10.65
CA SER A 82 15.76 1.87 -11.77
C SER A 82 15.02 1.83 -13.10
N VAL A 83 15.68 2.26 -14.17
CA VAL A 83 15.15 2.30 -15.53
C VAL A 83 16.06 1.49 -16.43
N ASP A 84 15.50 0.44 -17.02
CA ASP A 84 16.14 -0.36 -18.06
C ASP A 84 15.54 0.00 -19.42
N LEU A 85 16.39 0.21 -20.41
CA LEU A 85 16.01 0.64 -21.76
C LEU A 85 16.55 -0.36 -22.76
N ASP A 86 15.64 -1.04 -23.44
CA ASP A 86 15.96 -2.04 -24.46
C ASP A 86 15.57 -1.49 -25.84
N ARG A 87 16.57 -1.37 -26.72
CA ARG A 87 16.36 -0.87 -28.09
C ARG A 87 15.83 -2.00 -28.96
N ARG A 88 14.72 -1.74 -29.64
CA ARG A 88 14.02 -2.69 -30.52
C ARG A 88 14.12 -2.26 -31.98
N PRO A 89 13.83 -3.17 -32.94
CA PRO A 89 13.77 -2.82 -34.36
C PRO A 89 12.80 -1.66 -34.62
N HIS A 90 13.00 -0.95 -35.74
CA HIS A 90 12.17 0.19 -36.15
C HIS A 90 12.20 1.38 -35.20
N ASP A 91 13.38 1.66 -34.61
CA ASP A 91 13.60 2.79 -33.69
C ASP A 91 12.72 2.73 -32.42
N LEU A 92 12.13 1.60 -32.09
CA LEU A 92 11.35 1.44 -30.86
C LEU A 92 12.25 1.28 -29.63
N VAL A 93 11.81 1.79 -28.50
CA VAL A 93 12.48 1.60 -27.21
C VAL A 93 11.48 1.01 -26.22
N ALA A 94 11.84 -0.11 -25.61
CA ALA A 94 11.13 -0.68 -24.49
C ALA A 94 11.75 -0.16 -23.18
N ALA A 95 11.00 0.60 -22.40
CA ALA A 95 11.41 1.01 -21.06
C ALA A 95 10.77 0.12 -20.00
N THR A 96 11.58 -0.27 -19.02
CA THR A 96 11.15 -0.94 -17.80
C THR A 96 11.55 -0.09 -16.61
N VAL A 97 10.57 0.48 -15.92
CA VAL A 97 10.78 1.15 -14.64
C VAL A 97 10.51 0.15 -13.53
N THR A 98 11.51 -0.12 -12.70
CA THR A 98 11.40 -0.99 -11.53
C THR A 98 11.48 -0.13 -10.28
N VAL A 99 10.50 -0.25 -9.38
CA VAL A 99 10.49 0.42 -8.06
C VAL A 99 10.52 -0.64 -6.98
N ARG A 100 11.43 -0.52 -6.01
CA ARG A 100 11.64 -1.48 -4.93
C ARG A 100 11.55 -0.77 -3.59
N TRP A 101 10.92 -1.41 -2.61
CA TRP A 101 10.83 -0.90 -1.25
C TRP A 101 10.80 -2.05 -0.25
N ALA A 102 11.34 -1.80 0.95
CA ALA A 102 11.31 -2.77 2.04
C ALA A 102 9.98 -2.72 2.79
N GLU A 103 9.38 -3.87 3.04
CA GLU A 103 8.14 -4.05 3.78
C GLU A 103 8.29 -5.17 4.83
N ARG A 104 8.45 -4.78 6.10
CA ARG A 104 8.54 -5.62 7.32
C ARG A 104 9.62 -6.70 7.40
N ASN A 105 10.12 -7.19 6.28
CA ASN A 105 11.36 -7.92 6.05
C ASN A 105 11.51 -8.32 4.57
N ASP A 106 10.46 -8.13 3.77
CA ASP A 106 10.43 -8.49 2.36
C ASP A 106 10.73 -7.28 1.48
N MET A 107 11.52 -7.52 0.44
CA MET A 107 11.72 -6.53 -0.62
C MET A 107 10.57 -6.64 -1.62
N ARG A 108 9.65 -5.68 -1.58
CA ARG A 108 8.60 -5.55 -2.59
C ARG A 108 9.15 -4.92 -3.86
N THR A 109 8.56 -5.25 -4.99
CA THR A 109 8.94 -4.71 -6.29
C THR A 109 7.69 -4.45 -7.13
N PHE A 110 7.63 -3.29 -7.75
CA PHE A 110 6.66 -2.93 -8.77
C PHE A 110 7.39 -2.65 -10.09
N ARG A 111 6.84 -3.09 -11.22
CA ARG A 111 7.41 -2.85 -12.54
C ARG A 111 6.38 -2.25 -13.48
N LEU A 112 6.78 -1.22 -14.20
CA LEU A 112 6.03 -0.61 -15.27
C LEU A 112 6.80 -0.78 -16.58
N HIS A 113 6.14 -1.36 -17.58
CA HIS A 113 6.70 -1.64 -18.89
C HIS A 113 5.96 -0.83 -19.94
N GLU A 114 6.69 -0.14 -20.81
CA GLU A 114 6.12 0.64 -21.90
C GLU A 114 7.04 0.58 -23.12
N ILE A 115 6.45 0.61 -24.31
CA ILE A 115 7.16 0.67 -25.58
C ILE A 115 6.78 1.98 -26.25
N PHE A 116 7.78 2.76 -26.66
CA PHE A 116 7.55 4.07 -27.27
C PHE A 116 8.59 4.38 -28.35
N LEU A 117 8.28 5.37 -29.18
CA LEU A 117 9.21 5.94 -30.15
C LEU A 117 9.98 7.08 -29.46
N PRO A 118 11.32 7.00 -29.36
CA PRO A 118 12.12 8.02 -28.70
C PRO A 118 12.04 9.33 -29.47
N ARG A 119 11.81 10.42 -28.75
CA ARG A 119 11.78 11.76 -29.33
C ARG A 119 13.18 12.16 -29.81
N ARG A 120 13.32 12.48 -31.10
CA ARG A 120 14.56 13.00 -31.69
C ARG A 120 14.63 14.51 -31.50
N THR A 121 15.74 15.01 -30.96
CA THR A 121 16.10 16.42 -30.98
C THR A 121 16.37 16.81 -32.44
N ARG A 122 15.69 17.85 -32.92
CA ARG A 122 15.79 18.34 -34.30
C ARG A 122 16.80 19.46 -34.39
#